data_AF-A0A382K5E6-F1
#
_entry.id   AF-A0A382K5E6-F1
#
_cell.length_a   1.000
_cell.length_b   1.000
_cell.length_c   1.000
_cell.angle_alpha   90.00
_cell.angle_beta   90.00
_cell.angle_gamma   90.00
#
_symmetry.space_group_name_H-M   'P 1'
#
loop_
_entity.id
_entity.type
_entity.pdbx_description
1 polymer ?
#
loop_
_entity_poly.entity_id
_entity_poly.type
_entity_poly.pdbx_seq_one_letter_code
_entity_poly.pdbx_strand_id
1 'polypeptide(L)'
;MDILKKIPKLDSLNNFEFIKEISINDYNLIFANSEYDEETLVAYSKYWIEAQKKIKINDGTYAFFKTHNARIKLKGNHYTNELTTLGFVYISRDPRDIVLSYSKHTNKDIDSTIDLLSNDKIMGKQKTDNRMPEIILSWKDHYRSWKKFTAVPSLFLKYEYLLNDIEKEINKITDFFHTNFHVEISNKNEKIKNVIKSTNFDNLKNMENKNGFDEKSEYSDFFRSGKTKQWKNELNQ
;
A
#
# COMPACT_ATOMS: atom_id res chain seq x y z
N MET A 1 -7.18 -20.80 5.67
CA MET A 1 -6.16 -20.19 6.53
C MET A 1 -5.22 -19.26 5.73
N ASP A 2 -5.16 -19.39 4.40
CA ASP A 2 -4.26 -18.64 3.49
C ASP A 2 -4.67 -17.23 3.07
N ILE A 3 -5.91 -16.77 3.31
CA ILE A 3 -6.35 -15.44 2.82
C ILE A 3 -5.57 -14.28 3.45
N LEU A 4 -5.04 -14.46 4.67
CA LEU A 4 -4.19 -13.47 5.34
C LEU A 4 -2.71 -13.57 4.93
N LYS A 5 -2.34 -14.50 4.03
CA LYS A 5 -0.97 -14.52 3.47
C LYS A 5 -0.71 -13.20 2.76
N LYS A 6 0.41 -12.58 3.13
CA LYS A 6 0.72 -11.20 2.78
C LYS A 6 1.06 -11.09 1.29
N ILE A 7 0.39 -10.15 0.62
CA ILE A 7 0.97 -9.50 -0.56
C ILE A 7 2.26 -8.80 -0.08
N PRO A 8 3.44 -9.13 -0.64
CA PRO A 8 4.70 -8.53 -0.22
C PRO A 8 4.71 -7.03 -0.50
N LYS A 9 5.50 -6.29 0.28
CA LYS A 9 5.78 -4.89 -0.04
C LYS A 9 6.56 -4.83 -1.36
N LEU A 10 6.32 -3.79 -2.16
CA LEU A 10 7.05 -3.56 -3.40
C LEU A 10 8.55 -3.37 -3.12
N ASP A 11 8.89 -2.60 -2.08
CA ASP A 11 10.27 -2.36 -1.70
C ASP A 11 10.74 -3.28 -0.56
N SER A 12 11.99 -3.71 -0.67
CA SER A 12 12.73 -4.50 0.31
C SER A 12 14.18 -4.04 0.27
N LEU A 13 14.81 -3.83 1.43
CA LEU A 13 16.19 -3.35 1.50
C LEU A 13 17.18 -4.34 0.86
N ASN A 14 16.90 -5.64 0.90
CA ASN A 14 17.67 -6.67 0.17
C ASN A 14 17.79 -6.39 -1.35
N ASN A 15 16.80 -5.73 -1.97
CA ASN A 15 16.85 -5.45 -3.40
C ASN A 15 17.87 -4.33 -3.75
N PHE A 16 18.44 -3.68 -2.74
CA PHE A 16 19.41 -2.58 -2.86
C PHE A 16 20.86 -3.03 -2.60
N GLU A 17 21.11 -4.31 -2.27
CA GLU A 17 22.46 -4.81 -1.95
C GLU A 17 23.48 -4.60 -3.08
N PHE A 18 23.02 -4.60 -4.34
CA PHE A 18 23.85 -4.39 -5.52
C PHE A 18 24.55 -3.02 -5.55
N ILE A 19 24.06 -2.03 -4.78
CA ILE A 19 24.64 -0.68 -4.74
C ILE A 19 26.07 -0.72 -4.21
N LYS A 20 26.43 -1.71 -3.39
CA LYS A 20 27.80 -1.86 -2.87
C LYS A 20 28.86 -1.86 -3.97
N GLU A 21 28.53 -2.49 -5.10
CA GLU A 21 29.42 -2.60 -6.27
C GLU A 21 29.40 -1.34 -7.16
N ILE A 22 28.38 -0.49 -7.04
CA ILE A 22 28.23 0.73 -7.84
C ILE A 22 28.81 1.95 -7.10
N SER A 23 28.48 2.09 -5.82
CA SER A 23 28.81 3.24 -4.98
C SER A 23 28.81 2.82 -3.52
N ILE A 24 30.00 2.57 -2.97
CA ILE A 24 30.17 2.23 -1.55
C ILE A 24 29.65 3.36 -0.64
N ASN A 25 29.73 4.61 -1.08
CA ASN A 25 29.22 5.76 -0.33
C ASN A 25 27.69 5.73 -0.23
N ASP A 26 26.98 5.55 -1.34
CA ASP A 26 25.51 5.44 -1.32
C ASP A 26 25.06 4.18 -0.56
N TYR A 27 25.79 3.07 -0.71
CA TYR A 27 25.53 1.85 0.06
C TYR A 27 25.64 2.12 1.57
N ASN A 28 26.70 2.78 2.03
CA ASN A 28 26.87 3.09 3.44
C ASN A 28 25.78 4.04 3.96
N LEU A 29 25.37 5.05 3.18
CA LEU A 29 24.23 5.92 3.54
C LEU A 29 22.95 5.10 3.76
N ILE A 30 22.66 4.16 2.85
CA ILE A 30 21.44 3.35 2.89
C ILE A 30 21.48 2.29 4.00
N PHE A 31 22.62 1.64 4.25
CA PHE A 31 22.71 0.47 5.14
C PHE A 31 23.33 0.73 6.53
N ALA A 32 24.21 1.72 6.71
CA ALA A 32 25.00 1.85 7.95
C ALA A 32 24.33 2.72 9.03
N ASN A 33 23.65 3.80 8.63
CA ASN A 33 23.02 4.72 9.59
C ASN A 33 21.76 4.12 10.24
N SER A 34 21.39 4.60 11.43
CA SER A 34 20.18 4.14 12.15
C SER A 34 18.87 4.68 11.57
N GLU A 35 18.92 5.78 10.80
CA GLU A 35 17.74 6.43 10.23
C GLU A 35 17.89 6.77 8.73
N TYR A 36 16.76 6.86 8.03
CA TYR A 36 16.64 7.36 6.66
C TYR A 36 16.42 8.88 6.68
N ASP A 37 17.52 9.64 6.72
CA ASP A 37 17.52 11.10 6.59
C ASP A 37 17.39 11.57 5.13
N GLU A 38 17.38 12.89 4.90
CA GLU A 38 17.21 13.45 3.55
C GLU A 38 18.29 12.96 2.56
N GLU A 39 19.55 12.93 2.98
CA GLU A 39 20.66 12.45 2.15
C GLU A 39 20.46 10.97 1.78
N THR A 40 20.05 10.16 2.76
CA THR A 40 19.75 8.76 2.55
C THR A 40 18.60 8.59 1.56
N LEU A 41 17.52 9.38 1.65
CA LEU A 41 16.40 9.31 0.71
C LEU A 41 16.80 9.73 -0.70
N VAL A 42 17.68 10.72 -0.84
CA VAL A 42 18.23 11.11 -2.14
C VAL A 42 19.06 9.98 -2.72
N ALA A 43 19.98 9.38 -1.94
CA ALA A 43 20.76 8.22 -2.37
C ALA A 43 19.86 7.06 -2.78
N TYR A 44 18.87 6.73 -1.95
CA TYR A 44 17.88 5.69 -2.18
C TYR A 44 17.11 5.90 -3.49
N SER A 45 16.70 7.14 -3.78
CA SER A 45 15.93 7.47 -4.98
C SER A 45 16.64 7.16 -6.29
N LYS A 46 17.98 7.23 -6.31
CA LYS A 46 18.80 6.94 -7.50
C LYS A 46 18.60 5.51 -8.01
N TYR A 47 18.22 4.59 -7.12
CA TYR A 47 18.24 3.15 -7.37
C TYR A 47 16.87 2.48 -7.34
N TRP A 48 15.77 3.23 -7.15
CA TRP A 48 14.42 2.66 -7.05
C TRP A 48 14.06 1.71 -8.19
N ILE A 49 14.22 2.16 -9.44
CA ILE A 49 13.87 1.37 -10.62
C ILE A 49 14.76 0.13 -10.74
N GLU A 50 16.07 0.26 -10.50
CA GLU A 50 16.99 -0.88 -10.59
C GLU A 50 16.77 -1.90 -9.47
N ALA A 51 16.42 -1.45 -8.27
CA ALA A 51 16.04 -2.35 -7.18
C ALA A 51 14.72 -3.08 -7.49
N GLN A 52 13.73 -2.39 -8.06
CA GLN A 52 12.47 -3.02 -8.46
C GLN A 52 12.65 -4.06 -9.58
N LYS A 53 13.56 -3.81 -10.55
CA LYS A 53 13.93 -4.82 -11.56
C LYS A 53 14.57 -6.08 -10.98
N LYS A 54 15.13 -6.01 -9.76
CA LYS A 54 15.77 -7.14 -9.08
C LYS A 54 14.80 -7.96 -8.24
N ILE A 55 13.53 -7.57 -8.16
CA ILE A 55 12.51 -8.34 -7.47
C ILE A 55 12.37 -9.71 -8.16
N LYS A 56 12.51 -10.77 -7.38
CA LYS A 56 12.33 -12.15 -7.85
C LYS A 56 10.83 -12.47 -7.91
N ILE A 57 10.36 -12.85 -9.10
CA ILE A 57 9.02 -13.39 -9.33
C ILE A 57 9.18 -14.90 -9.40
N ASN A 58 8.74 -15.60 -8.36
CA ASN A 58 8.95 -17.05 -8.23
C ASN A 58 8.01 -17.85 -9.16
N ASP A 59 6.78 -17.35 -9.38
CA ASP A 59 5.75 -18.01 -10.17
C ASP A 59 5.15 -17.03 -11.19
N GLY A 60 5.05 -17.47 -12.46
CA GLY A 60 4.41 -16.70 -13.54
C GLY A 60 5.26 -15.57 -14.10
N THR A 61 4.61 -14.64 -14.81
CA THR A 61 5.25 -13.48 -15.48
C THR A 61 5.09 -12.17 -14.71
N TYR A 62 4.26 -12.16 -13.67
CA TYR A 62 4.01 -11.01 -12.81
C TYR A 62 3.67 -11.47 -11.40
N ALA A 63 3.85 -10.57 -10.44
CA ALA A 63 3.43 -10.77 -9.05
C ALA A 63 2.69 -9.53 -8.54
N PHE A 64 1.88 -9.74 -7.50
CA PHE A 64 1.18 -8.65 -6.80
C PHE A 64 2.04 -8.13 -5.66
N PHE A 65 2.15 -6.80 -5.58
CA PHE A 65 2.84 -6.09 -4.52
C PHE A 65 1.94 -5.02 -3.92
N LYS A 66 2.27 -4.58 -2.71
CA LYS A 66 1.63 -3.43 -2.06
C LYS A 66 2.64 -2.35 -1.73
N THR A 67 2.20 -1.11 -1.69
CA THR A 67 3.01 0.02 -1.23
C THR A 67 2.12 1.13 -0.67
N HIS A 68 2.65 1.86 0.32
CA HIS A 68 2.06 3.11 0.80
C HIS A 68 2.86 4.33 0.33
N ASN A 69 3.91 4.14 -0.46
CA ASN A 69 4.64 5.25 -1.06
C ASN A 69 3.73 6.02 -2.03
N ALA A 70 3.81 7.35 -1.96
CA ALA A 70 3.35 8.19 -3.05
C ALA A 70 4.24 7.96 -4.28
N ARG A 71 3.68 8.09 -5.48
CA ARG A 71 4.47 8.01 -6.71
C ARG A 71 5.15 9.35 -7.01
N ILE A 72 6.15 9.67 -6.21
CA ILE A 72 6.89 10.93 -6.31
C ILE A 72 7.99 10.90 -7.37
N LYS A 73 8.52 12.09 -7.67
CA LYS A 73 9.78 12.28 -8.39
C LYS A 73 10.75 13.00 -7.46
N LEU A 74 11.76 12.29 -6.96
CA LEU A 74 12.77 12.85 -6.06
C LEU A 74 14.09 13.02 -6.82
N LYS A 75 14.61 14.25 -6.89
CA LYS A 75 15.86 14.60 -7.60
C LYS A 75 15.98 14.01 -9.02
N GLY A 76 14.87 13.99 -9.76
CA GLY A 76 14.84 13.44 -11.12
C GLY A 76 14.36 11.99 -11.22
N ASN A 77 14.39 11.23 -10.11
CA ASN A 77 14.08 9.81 -10.09
C ASN A 77 12.62 9.56 -9.71
N HIS A 78 11.90 8.81 -10.53
CA HIS A 78 10.55 8.38 -10.20
C HIS A 78 10.59 7.16 -9.27
N TYR A 79 9.71 7.14 -8.28
CA TYR A 79 9.57 5.99 -7.38
C TYR A 79 9.29 4.67 -8.13
N THR A 80 8.44 4.72 -9.16
CA THR A 80 8.22 3.59 -10.07
C THR A 80 7.85 4.08 -11.47
N ASN A 81 7.99 3.25 -12.49
CA ASN A 81 7.65 3.55 -13.88
C ASN A 81 7.10 2.31 -14.61
N GLU A 82 6.81 2.48 -15.89
CA GLU A 82 6.26 1.46 -16.80
C GLU A 82 7.22 0.29 -17.06
N LEU A 83 8.52 0.41 -16.72
CA LEU A 83 9.48 -0.69 -16.84
C LEU A 83 9.35 -1.71 -15.69
N THR A 84 8.85 -1.27 -14.53
CA THR A 84 8.76 -2.09 -13.31
C THR A 84 7.34 -2.25 -12.80
N THR A 85 6.36 -1.57 -13.41
CA THR A 85 4.94 -1.66 -13.07
C THR A 85 4.12 -1.97 -14.30
N LEU A 86 3.38 -3.08 -14.29
CA LEU A 86 2.44 -3.44 -15.36
C LEU A 86 1.11 -2.69 -15.24
N GLY A 87 0.69 -2.38 -14.02
CA GLY A 87 -0.51 -1.59 -13.71
C GLY A 87 -0.77 -1.59 -12.21
N PHE A 88 -1.77 -0.83 -11.77
CA PHE A 88 -2.03 -0.69 -10.34
C PHE A 88 -3.52 -0.56 -10.00
N VAL A 89 -3.88 -1.03 -8.81
CA VAL A 89 -5.18 -0.79 -8.19
C VAL A 89 -4.97 0.16 -7.02
N TYR A 90 -5.62 1.33 -7.06
CA TYR A 90 -5.58 2.32 -6.00
C TYR A 90 -6.91 2.32 -5.25
N ILE A 91 -6.86 2.10 -3.94
CA ILE A 91 -8.06 2.17 -3.08
C ILE A 91 -8.04 3.48 -2.31
N SER A 92 -9.08 4.28 -2.50
CA SER A 92 -9.32 5.51 -1.74
C SER A 92 -10.46 5.32 -0.73
N ARG A 93 -10.47 6.13 0.32
CA ARG A 93 -11.52 6.21 1.34
C ARG A 93 -11.69 7.67 1.73
N ASP A 94 -12.87 8.03 2.24
CA ASP A 94 -13.11 9.36 2.80
C ASP A 94 -12.09 9.66 3.92
N PRO A 95 -11.26 10.71 3.80
CA PRO A 95 -10.22 11.02 4.79
C PRO A 95 -10.80 11.22 6.19
N ARG A 96 -12.06 11.65 6.33
CA ARG A 96 -12.70 11.84 7.64
C ARG A 96 -12.91 10.51 8.38
N ASP A 97 -13.28 9.45 7.67
CA ASP A 97 -13.35 8.11 8.28
C ASP A 97 -11.95 7.50 8.50
N ILE A 98 -10.97 7.89 7.68
CA ILE A 98 -9.58 7.44 7.85
C ILE A 98 -9.00 8.00 9.15
N VAL A 99 -9.23 9.28 9.47
CA VAL A 99 -8.77 9.90 10.72
C VAL A 99 -9.15 9.04 11.92
N LEU A 100 -10.41 8.61 12.02
CA LEU A 100 -10.89 7.77 13.11
C LEU A 100 -10.20 6.40 13.17
N SER A 101 -9.95 5.80 12.01
CA SER A 101 -9.27 4.50 11.93
C SER A 101 -7.79 4.61 12.28
N TYR A 102 -7.13 5.64 11.77
CA TYR A 102 -5.69 5.82 11.87
C TYR A 102 -5.27 6.34 13.25
N SER A 103 -6.09 7.20 13.86
CA SER A 103 -5.95 7.63 15.26
C SER A 103 -5.91 6.43 16.21
N LYS A 104 -6.87 5.50 16.10
CA LYS A 104 -6.91 4.28 16.92
C LYS A 104 -5.74 3.34 16.63
N HIS A 105 -5.37 3.19 15.36
CA HIS A 105 -4.26 2.32 14.98
C HIS A 105 -2.90 2.84 15.50
N THR A 106 -2.69 4.16 15.54
CA THR A 106 -1.43 4.79 15.94
C THR A 106 -1.41 5.33 17.36
N ASN A 107 -2.52 5.19 18.10
CA ASN A 107 -2.73 5.77 19.42
C ASN A 107 -2.43 7.27 19.49
N LYS A 108 -2.90 8.01 18.47
CA LYS A 108 -2.79 9.47 18.38
C LYS A 108 -4.17 10.10 18.52
N ASP A 109 -4.23 11.32 19.03
CA ASP A 109 -5.45 12.09 19.02
C ASP A 109 -5.89 12.45 17.58
N ILE A 110 -7.12 12.95 17.47
CA ILE A 110 -7.76 13.25 16.19
C ILE A 110 -7.03 14.37 15.45
N ASP A 111 -6.65 15.44 16.14
CA ASP A 111 -6.03 16.62 15.52
C ASP A 111 -4.64 16.28 15.00
N SER A 112 -3.82 15.60 15.82
CA SER A 112 -2.53 15.06 15.38
C SER A 112 -2.68 14.13 14.17
N THR A 113 -3.77 13.36 14.09
CA THR A 113 -4.03 12.46 12.97
C THR A 113 -4.45 13.23 11.71
N ILE A 114 -5.23 14.30 11.85
CA ILE A 114 -5.58 15.21 10.75
C ILE A 114 -4.31 15.84 10.17
N ASP A 115 -3.40 16.32 11.03
CA ASP A 115 -2.12 16.88 10.60
C ASP A 115 -1.29 15.85 9.82
N LEU A 116 -1.27 14.60 10.29
CA LEU A 116 -0.57 13.50 9.62
C LEU A 116 -1.15 13.10 8.27
N LEU A 117 -2.43 13.41 7.99
CA LEU A 117 -3.06 13.17 6.69
C LEU A 117 -3.00 14.40 5.80
N SER A 118 -2.80 15.59 6.37
CA SER A 118 -2.76 16.86 5.64
C SER A 118 -1.36 17.24 5.19
N ASN A 119 -0.32 16.65 5.79
CA ASN A 119 1.08 16.96 5.51
C ASN A 119 1.85 15.76 4.96
N ASP A 120 2.94 16.08 4.25
CA ASP A 120 3.90 15.09 3.78
C ASP A 120 4.70 14.51 4.95
N LYS A 121 5.03 13.23 4.87
CA LYS A 121 5.78 12.52 5.92
C LYS A 121 6.55 11.34 5.37
N ILE A 122 7.57 10.95 6.10
CA ILE A 122 8.28 9.69 5.88
C ILE A 122 7.93 8.76 7.04
N MET A 123 7.32 7.63 6.73
CA MET A 123 7.07 6.55 7.68
C MET A 123 8.21 5.54 7.67
N GLY A 124 8.45 4.87 8.80
CA GLY A 124 9.53 3.87 8.88
C GLY A 124 10.92 4.47 8.74
N LYS A 125 11.17 5.66 9.31
CA LYS A 125 12.48 6.32 9.28
C LYS A 125 13.58 5.50 9.94
N GLN A 126 13.27 4.74 10.99
CA GLN A 126 14.25 3.88 11.64
C GLN A 126 14.52 2.63 10.80
N LYS A 127 15.80 2.29 10.63
CA LYS A 127 16.22 1.12 9.89
C LYS A 127 16.14 -0.12 10.77
N THR A 128 14.98 -0.78 10.75
CA THR A 128 14.76 -2.04 11.47
C THR A 128 14.21 -3.11 10.53
N ASP A 129 14.55 -4.38 10.76
CA ASP A 129 13.91 -5.56 10.14
C ASP A 129 13.74 -5.49 8.61
N ASN A 130 14.78 -5.07 7.88
CA ASN A 130 14.77 -4.95 6.41
C ASN A 130 13.66 -4.01 5.87
N ARG A 131 13.12 -3.13 6.73
CA ARG A 131 12.06 -2.17 6.39
C ARG A 131 12.64 -0.98 5.63
N MET A 132 11.95 -0.59 4.57
CA MET A 132 12.24 0.60 3.78
C MET A 132 11.36 1.78 4.23
N PRO A 133 11.85 3.03 4.13
CA PRO A 133 11.06 4.19 4.45
C PRO A 133 9.95 4.34 3.40
N GLU A 134 8.77 4.76 3.84
CA GLU A 134 7.65 5.07 2.96
C GLU A 134 7.48 6.58 2.92
N ILE A 135 7.74 7.18 1.76
CA ILE A 135 7.51 8.62 1.52
C ILE A 135 6.05 8.79 1.13
N ILE A 136 5.29 9.37 2.04
CA ILE A 136 3.85 9.58 1.91
C ILE A 136 3.61 11.08 1.81
N LEU A 137 2.78 11.49 0.87
CA LEU A 137 2.34 12.89 0.77
C LEU A 137 1.06 13.12 1.59
N SER A 138 0.57 14.35 1.64
CA SER A 138 -0.81 14.63 2.04
C SER A 138 -1.79 13.68 1.34
N TRP A 139 -2.92 13.34 1.96
CA TRP A 139 -3.91 12.41 1.40
C TRP A 139 -4.31 12.78 -0.04
N LYS A 140 -4.48 14.09 -0.27
CA LYS A 140 -4.80 14.69 -1.55
C LYS A 140 -3.67 14.50 -2.58
N ASP A 141 -2.44 14.78 -2.21
CA ASP A 141 -1.32 14.73 -3.15
C ASP A 141 -0.79 13.30 -3.34
N HIS A 142 -0.98 12.41 -2.37
CA HIS A 142 -0.77 10.97 -2.53
C HIS A 142 -1.68 10.43 -3.64
N TYR A 143 -2.99 10.70 -3.58
CA TYR A 143 -3.93 10.33 -4.65
C TYR A 143 -3.52 10.90 -6.01
N ARG A 144 -3.17 12.19 -6.05
CA ARG A 144 -2.76 12.86 -7.30
C ARG A 144 -1.47 12.30 -7.89
N SER A 145 -0.52 11.91 -7.05
CA SER A 145 0.75 11.34 -7.50
C SER A 145 0.53 10.06 -8.33
N TRP A 146 -0.34 9.18 -7.84
CA TRP A 146 -0.75 7.96 -8.55
C TRP A 146 -1.67 8.26 -9.73
N LYS A 147 -2.60 9.20 -9.59
CA LYS A 147 -3.52 9.58 -10.68
C LYS A 147 -2.80 10.15 -11.92
N LYS A 148 -1.64 10.76 -11.73
CA LYS A 148 -0.78 11.26 -12.81
C LYS A 148 -0.01 10.16 -13.55
N PHE A 149 0.00 8.92 -13.05
CA PHE A 149 0.68 7.81 -13.72
C PHE A 149 -0.21 7.16 -14.76
N THR A 150 -0.17 7.70 -15.98
CA THR A 150 -1.03 7.26 -17.10
C THR A 150 -0.33 6.35 -18.09
N ALA A 151 0.95 6.05 -17.88
CA ALA A 151 1.72 5.19 -18.78
C ALA A 151 1.39 3.69 -18.62
N VAL A 152 0.62 3.33 -17.58
CA VAL A 152 0.19 1.95 -17.30
C VAL A 152 -1.31 1.92 -16.97
N PRO A 153 -2.01 0.80 -17.22
CA PRO A 153 -3.38 0.60 -16.75
C PRO A 153 -3.54 0.86 -15.25
N SER A 154 -4.63 1.54 -14.88
CA SER A 154 -4.94 1.84 -13.50
C SER A 154 -6.42 1.65 -13.19
N LEU A 155 -6.72 1.13 -11.99
CA LEU A 155 -8.06 0.99 -11.46
C LEU A 155 -8.17 1.74 -10.13
N PHE A 156 -9.07 2.71 -10.07
CA PHE A 156 -9.34 3.47 -8.85
C PHE A 156 -10.64 2.97 -8.20
N LEU A 157 -10.53 2.45 -6.99
CA LEU A 157 -11.64 1.98 -6.17
C LEU A 157 -11.89 2.95 -5.01
N LYS A 158 -13.13 2.92 -4.52
CA LYS A 158 -13.54 3.62 -3.30
C LYS A 158 -14.02 2.60 -2.28
N TYR A 159 -13.50 2.70 -1.06
CA TYR A 159 -13.90 1.86 0.06
C TYR A 159 -15.41 1.88 0.30
N GLU A 160 -16.04 3.04 0.13
CA GLU A 160 -17.48 3.21 0.30
C GLU A 160 -18.28 2.40 -0.73
N TYR A 161 -17.77 2.26 -1.96
CA TYR A 161 -18.43 1.46 -3.00
C TYR A 161 -18.23 -0.04 -2.76
N LEU A 162 -17.06 -0.45 -2.25
CA LEU A 162 -16.81 -1.83 -1.84
C LEU A 162 -17.79 -2.29 -0.76
N LEU A 163 -18.19 -1.41 0.15
CA LEU A 163 -19.20 -1.73 1.17
C LEU A 163 -20.64 -1.70 0.65
N ASN A 164 -20.93 -0.82 -0.32
CA ASN A 164 -22.28 -0.67 -0.85
C ASN A 164 -22.67 -1.80 -1.81
N ASP A 165 -21.76 -2.21 -2.69
CA ASP A 165 -22.01 -3.24 -3.71
C ASP A 165 -20.70 -3.97 -4.06
N ILE A 166 -20.32 -4.91 -3.19
CA ILE A 166 -19.06 -5.64 -3.32
C ILE A 166 -19.00 -6.50 -4.58
N GLU A 167 -20.13 -7.06 -5.04
CA GLU A 167 -20.17 -7.88 -6.24
C GLU A 167 -19.87 -7.06 -7.48
N LYS A 168 -20.45 -5.85 -7.58
CA LYS A 168 -20.14 -4.91 -8.66
C LYS A 168 -18.69 -4.48 -8.66
N GLU A 169 -18.12 -4.14 -7.50
CA GLU A 169 -16.72 -3.73 -7.42
C GLU A 169 -15.75 -4.89 -7.71
N ILE A 170 -16.06 -6.13 -7.30
CA ILE A 170 -15.28 -7.31 -7.69
C ILE A 170 -15.36 -7.51 -9.21
N ASN A 171 -16.53 -7.37 -9.83
CA ASN A 171 -16.65 -7.48 -11.28
C ASN A 171 -15.76 -6.45 -12.00
N LYS A 172 -15.75 -5.17 -11.55
CA LYS A 172 -14.83 -4.15 -12.08
C LYS A 172 -13.37 -4.56 -11.98
N ILE A 173 -12.96 -5.17 -10.86
CA ILE A 173 -11.61 -5.68 -10.67
C ILE A 173 -11.32 -6.79 -11.69
N THR A 174 -12.21 -7.78 -11.83
CA THR A 174 -12.01 -8.87 -12.79
C THR A 174 -11.96 -8.38 -14.23
N ASP A 175 -12.80 -7.41 -14.60
CA ASP A 175 -12.85 -6.88 -15.96
C ASP A 175 -11.61 -6.04 -16.27
N PHE A 176 -11.08 -5.31 -15.27
CA PHE A 176 -9.78 -4.63 -15.37
C PHE A 176 -8.65 -5.63 -15.65
N PHE A 177 -8.62 -6.76 -14.92
CA PHE A 177 -7.59 -7.78 -15.13
C PHE A 177 -7.69 -8.50 -16.47
N HIS A 178 -8.91 -8.85 -16.88
CA HIS A 178 -9.16 -9.45 -18.19
C HIS A 178 -8.77 -8.50 -19.33
N THR A 179 -9.22 -7.24 -19.28
CA THR A 179 -9.01 -6.27 -20.36
C THR A 179 -7.54 -5.88 -20.55
N ASN A 180 -6.79 -5.72 -19.46
CA ASN A 180 -5.44 -5.16 -19.52
C ASN A 180 -4.33 -6.22 -19.46
N PHE A 181 -4.63 -7.41 -18.94
CA PHE A 181 -3.61 -8.44 -18.71
C PHE A 181 -4.05 -9.83 -19.19
N HIS A 182 -5.20 -9.94 -19.87
CA HIS A 182 -5.73 -11.20 -20.41
C HIS A 182 -5.86 -12.31 -19.36
N VAL A 183 -6.20 -11.93 -18.13
CA VAL A 183 -6.41 -12.88 -17.03
C VAL A 183 -7.79 -13.49 -17.16
N GLU A 184 -7.83 -14.77 -17.53
CA GLU A 184 -9.05 -15.56 -17.60
C GLU A 184 -9.41 -16.18 -16.25
N ILE A 185 -10.65 -15.97 -15.81
CA ILE A 185 -11.14 -16.48 -14.53
C ILE A 185 -12.22 -17.54 -14.80
N SER A 186 -11.80 -18.81 -14.83
CA SER A 186 -12.74 -19.94 -14.86
C SER A 186 -13.65 -19.94 -13.63
N ASN A 187 -14.93 -20.32 -13.79
CA ASN A 187 -15.94 -20.34 -12.72
C ASN A 187 -16.04 -18.99 -11.98
N LYS A 188 -16.07 -17.88 -12.77
CA LYS A 188 -16.06 -16.50 -12.25
C LYS A 188 -17.14 -16.28 -11.20
N ASN A 189 -18.38 -16.68 -11.46
CA ASN A 189 -19.50 -16.45 -10.55
C ASN A 189 -19.33 -17.18 -9.21
N GLU A 190 -18.91 -18.45 -9.23
CA GLU A 190 -18.63 -19.21 -8.00
C GLU A 190 -17.46 -18.59 -7.23
N LYS A 191 -16.39 -18.18 -7.93
CA LYS A 191 -15.24 -17.51 -7.31
C LYS A 191 -15.63 -16.18 -6.68
N ILE A 192 -16.45 -15.37 -7.33
CA ILE A 192 -16.96 -14.10 -6.77
C ILE A 192 -17.75 -14.37 -5.48
N LYS A 193 -18.69 -15.33 -5.49
CA LYS A 193 -19.44 -15.70 -4.28
C LYS A 193 -18.51 -16.16 -3.15
N ASN A 194 -17.48 -16.94 -3.47
CA ASN A 194 -16.50 -17.38 -2.50
C ASN A 194 -15.64 -16.24 -1.95
N VAL A 195 -15.21 -15.29 -2.79
CA VAL A 195 -14.50 -14.08 -2.36
C VAL A 195 -15.37 -13.30 -1.39
N ILE A 196 -16.60 -12.93 -1.79
CA ILE A 196 -17.54 -12.18 -0.92
C ILE A 196 -17.73 -12.88 0.43
N LYS A 197 -17.97 -14.20 0.41
CA LYS A 197 -18.16 -14.99 1.63
C LYS A 197 -16.90 -15.01 2.49
N SER A 198 -15.73 -15.18 1.89
CA SER A 198 -14.49 -15.39 2.65
C SER A 198 -13.84 -14.08 3.12
N THR A 199 -14.06 -12.97 2.42
CA THR A 199 -13.51 -11.65 2.73
C THR A 199 -14.51 -10.69 3.39
N ASN A 200 -15.66 -11.18 3.84
CA ASN A 200 -16.58 -10.33 4.60
C ASN A 200 -15.96 -9.92 5.94
N PHE A 201 -16.36 -8.76 6.46
CA PHE A 201 -15.72 -8.14 7.62
C PHE A 201 -15.73 -9.04 8.87
N ASP A 202 -16.87 -9.65 9.20
CA ASP A 202 -17.00 -10.50 10.38
C ASP A 202 -16.12 -11.75 10.28
N ASN A 203 -16.02 -12.32 9.07
CA ASN A 203 -15.16 -13.46 8.84
C ASN A 203 -13.68 -13.11 8.98
N LEU A 204 -13.24 -11.98 8.44
CA LEU A 204 -11.86 -11.50 8.59
C LEU A 204 -11.51 -11.16 10.04
N LYS A 205 -12.44 -10.51 10.76
CA LYS A 205 -12.28 -10.25 12.20
C LYS A 205 -12.16 -11.54 13.02
N ASN A 206 -13.00 -12.53 12.71
CA ASN A 206 -12.91 -13.84 13.35
C ASN A 206 -11.59 -14.56 13.03
N MET A 207 -11.04 -14.37 11.83
CA MET A 207 -9.73 -14.92 11.47
C MET A 207 -8.58 -14.23 12.23
N GLU A 208 -8.61 -12.90 12.37
CA GLU A 208 -7.66 -12.15 13.20
C GLU A 208 -7.72 -12.62 14.66
N ASN A 209 -8.92 -12.78 15.23
CA ASN A 209 -9.07 -13.24 16.61
C ASN A 209 -8.50 -14.65 16.85
N LYS A 210 -8.59 -15.53 15.85
CA LYS A 210 -8.12 -16.92 15.98
C LYS A 210 -6.62 -17.07 15.73
N ASN A 211 -6.08 -16.33 14.75
CA ASN A 211 -4.75 -16.59 14.21
C ASN A 211 -3.79 -15.39 14.36
N GLY A 212 -4.27 -14.27 14.87
CA GLY A 212 -3.56 -12.99 14.83
C GLY A 212 -3.57 -12.37 13.43
N PHE A 213 -2.99 -11.17 13.35
CA PHE A 213 -2.73 -10.50 12.08
C PHE A 213 -1.54 -9.55 12.23
N ASP A 214 -0.51 -9.71 11.39
CA ASP A 214 0.75 -8.99 11.56
C ASP A 214 0.67 -7.47 11.35
N GLU A 215 -0.38 -6.96 10.71
CA GLU A 215 -0.62 -5.52 10.59
C GLU A 215 -1.52 -4.96 11.70
N LYS A 216 -1.98 -5.81 12.63
CA LYS A 216 -2.60 -5.35 13.86
C LYS A 216 -1.58 -4.53 14.65
N SER A 217 -2.00 -3.39 15.18
CA SER A 217 -1.17 -2.64 16.13
C SER A 217 -1.43 -3.11 17.56
N GLU A 218 -0.49 -2.81 18.46
CA GLU A 218 -0.69 -3.07 19.89
C GLU A 218 -1.87 -2.29 20.50
N TYR A 219 -2.32 -1.22 19.83
CA TYR A 219 -3.33 -0.29 20.34
C TYR A 219 -4.76 -0.62 19.90
N SER A 220 -4.94 -1.35 18.80
CA SER A 220 -6.25 -1.61 18.21
C SER A 220 -6.23 -2.85 17.32
N ASP A 221 -7.33 -3.59 17.33
CA ASP A 221 -7.61 -4.60 16.30
C ASP A 221 -7.55 -3.98 14.91
N PHE A 222 -7.05 -4.74 13.93
CA PHE A 222 -7.02 -4.32 12.53
C PHE A 222 -8.44 -4.28 11.96
N PHE A 223 -9.24 -5.33 12.22
CA PHE A 223 -10.64 -5.37 11.82
C PHE A 223 -11.54 -4.74 12.90
N ARG A 224 -11.45 -3.40 13.05
CA ARG A 224 -12.15 -2.65 14.10
C ARG A 224 -13.66 -2.48 13.87
N SER A 225 -14.05 -1.64 12.91
CA SER A 225 -15.46 -1.24 12.69
C SER A 225 -16.06 -1.64 11.34
N GLY A 226 -15.28 -1.60 10.25
CA GLY A 226 -15.74 -2.00 8.92
C GLY A 226 -16.85 -1.11 8.32
N LYS A 227 -16.99 0.14 8.79
CA LYS A 227 -18.11 1.04 8.45
C LYS A 227 -17.65 2.33 7.77
N THR A 228 -18.61 3.04 7.18
CA THR A 228 -18.43 4.39 6.59
C THR A 228 -19.32 5.41 7.28
N LYS A 229 -19.02 6.69 7.05
CA LYS A 229 -19.73 7.86 7.59
C LYS A 229 -19.75 7.89 9.12
N GLN A 230 -18.77 7.25 9.77
CA GLN A 230 -18.62 7.26 11.22
C GLN A 230 -18.25 8.67 11.70
N TRP A 231 -17.48 9.39 10.88
CA TRP A 231 -17.09 10.77 11.14
C TRP A 231 -18.27 11.71 11.45
N LYS A 232 -19.48 11.41 10.97
CA LYS A 232 -20.66 12.23 11.26
C LYS A 232 -21.02 12.31 12.74
N ASN A 233 -20.68 11.27 13.49
CA ASN A 233 -21.01 11.17 14.92
C ASN A 233 -19.77 11.35 15.81
N GLU A 234 -18.58 11.19 15.25
CA GLU A 234 -17.32 11.09 16.00
C GLU A 234 -16.41 12.31 15.81
N LEU A 235 -16.58 13.06 14.72
CA LEU A 235 -15.87 14.32 14.50
C LEU A 235 -16.82 15.47 14.77
N ASN A 236 -16.40 16.39 15.62
CA ASN A 236 -17.09 17.66 15.83
C ASN A 236 -16.86 18.56 14.60
N GLN A 237 -17.73 19.55 14.41
CA GLN A 237 -17.56 20.59 13.39
C GLN A 237 -16.30 21.42 13.62
#